data_AF-A0A8T7E9E3-F1
#
_entry.id   AF-A0A8T7E9E3-F1
#
_cell.length_a   1.000
_cell.length_b   1.000
_cell.length_c   1.000
_cell.angle_alpha   90.00
_cell.angle_beta   90.00
_cell.angle_gamma   90.00
#
_symmetry.space_group_name_H-M   'P 1'
#
loop_
_entity.id
_entity.type
_entity.pdbx_description
1 polymer ?
#
loop_
_entity_poly.entity_id
_entity_poly.type
_entity_poly.pdbx_seq_one_letter_code
_entity_poly.pdbx_strand_id
1 'polypeptide(L)'
;MTDLKGWFNSYNGRQTIEASIKEGKGVFQMHHLKVRSAPALRLQEQFACFAANFVRFAAHWLATEQTPTVLPTHSVKRLVQVGAHTSAWVCRQGDGWLLRLTEQSVYVGYILRFGNRPVQLPLLPPQKNFYFCHF
;
A
#
# COMPACT_ATOMS: atom_id res chain seq x y z
N MET A 1 31.65 7.60 30.82
CA MET A 1 31.37 8.32 29.57
C MET A 1 30.03 7.85 29.05
N THR A 2 29.00 8.68 29.17
CA THR A 2 27.62 8.34 28.77
C THR A 2 27.55 8.33 27.25
N ASP A 3 27.13 7.22 26.64
CA ASP A 3 26.95 7.11 25.19
C ASP A 3 25.75 7.96 24.73
N LEU A 4 26.02 9.25 24.56
CA LEU A 4 25.04 10.25 24.14
C LEU A 4 24.47 9.92 22.76
N LYS A 5 25.27 9.29 21.89
CA LYS A 5 24.87 8.91 20.53
C LYS A 5 23.93 7.70 20.56
N GLY A 6 24.23 6.69 21.37
CA GLY A 6 23.34 5.54 21.61
C GLY A 6 22.03 5.93 22.29
N TRP A 7 22.07 6.84 23.26
CA TRP A 7 20.87 7.40 23.89
C TRP A 7 20.02 8.19 22.89
N PHE A 8 20.64 9.06 22.09
CA PHE A 8 19.94 9.85 21.05
C PHE A 8 19.30 8.96 19.98
N ASN A 9 20.01 7.94 19.50
CA ASN A 9 19.48 6.99 18.51
C ASN A 9 18.30 6.18 19.08
N SER A 10 18.40 5.72 20.33
CA SER A 10 17.33 4.97 20.99
C SER A 10 16.09 5.84 21.27
N TYR A 11 16.30 7.09 21.69
CA TYR A 11 15.23 8.05 21.94
C TYR A 11 14.48 8.45 20.67
N ASN A 12 15.21 8.77 19.60
CA ASN A 12 14.61 9.08 18.30
C ASN A 12 13.95 7.85 17.67
N GLY A 13 14.52 6.65 17.84
CA GLY A 13 13.90 5.41 17.39
C GLY A 13 12.50 5.19 17.97
N ARG A 14 12.30 5.50 19.26
CA ARG A 14 10.96 5.46 19.88
C ARG A 14 10.00 6.47 19.26
N GLN A 15 10.43 7.71 19.05
CA GLN A 15 9.58 8.71 18.41
C GLN A 15 9.20 8.32 16.97
N THR A 16 10.11 7.70 16.22
CA THR A 16 9.81 7.16 14.88
C THR A 16 8.76 6.05 14.96
N ILE A 17 8.86 5.15 15.94
CA ILE A 17 7.88 4.07 16.16
C ILE A 17 6.51 4.65 16.54
N GLU A 18 6.46 5.61 17.46
CA GLU A 18 5.21 6.24 17.91
C GLU A 18 4.53 7.06 16.81
N ALA A 19 5.30 7.84 16.05
CA ALA A 19 4.81 8.55 14.87
C ALA A 19 4.27 7.58 13.81
N SER A 20 4.96 6.45 13.61
CA SER A 20 4.57 5.39 12.67
C SER A 20 3.26 4.68 13.07
N ILE A 21 3.06 4.43 14.37
CA ILE A 21 1.82 3.86 14.92
C ILE A 21 0.67 4.85 14.75
N LYS A 22 0.91 6.13 15.06
CA LYS A 22 -0.10 7.19 14.96
C LYS A 22 -0.52 7.44 13.52
N GLU A 23 0.44 7.41 12.59
CA GLU A 23 0.17 7.52 11.16
C GLU A 23 -0.66 6.35 10.65
N GLY A 24 -0.29 5.10 10.97
CA GLY A 24 -0.99 3.90 10.50
C GLY A 24 -2.45 3.83 10.93
N LYS A 25 -2.76 4.25 12.17
CA LYS A 25 -4.13 4.30 12.72
C LYS A 25 -5.09 5.18 11.91
N GLY A 26 -4.59 6.19 11.20
CA GLY A 26 -5.41 7.08 10.37
C GLY A 26 -5.65 6.59 8.93
N VAL A 27 -4.87 5.61 8.46
CA VAL A 27 -4.87 5.12 7.07
C VAL A 27 -5.69 3.84 6.94
N PHE A 28 -5.41 2.87 7.79
CA PHE A 28 -6.14 1.62 7.87
C PHE A 28 -7.17 1.77 9.00
N GLN A 29 -8.26 2.48 8.70
CA GLN A 29 -9.24 2.84 9.70
C GLN A 29 -10.01 1.63 10.21
N MET A 30 -10.16 1.58 11.54
CA MET A 30 -10.93 0.54 12.22
C MET A 30 -12.46 0.74 12.09
N HIS A 31 -12.91 1.92 11.66
CA HIS A 31 -14.31 2.34 11.83
C HIS A 31 -15.31 1.80 10.79
N HIS A 32 -14.87 1.31 9.63
CA HIS A 32 -15.80 0.93 8.56
C HIS A 32 -16.31 -0.51 8.63
N LEU A 33 -15.65 -1.38 9.41
CA LEU A 33 -16.13 -2.73 9.70
C LEU A 33 -16.98 -2.69 10.98
N LYS A 34 -18.31 -2.80 10.83
CA LYS A 34 -19.26 -2.87 11.95
C LYS A 34 -19.17 -4.22 12.68
N VAL A 35 -18.02 -4.52 13.28
CA VAL A 35 -17.81 -5.73 14.06
C VAL A 35 -17.72 -5.36 15.54
N ARG A 36 -18.52 -6.03 16.38
CA ARG A 36 -18.60 -5.74 17.83
C ARG A 36 -18.03 -6.84 18.71
N SER A 37 -17.57 -7.94 18.12
CA SER A 37 -16.97 -9.03 18.91
C SER A 37 -15.53 -8.70 19.28
N ALA A 38 -15.18 -8.88 20.55
CA ALA A 38 -13.81 -8.71 21.04
C ALA A 38 -12.74 -9.44 20.22
N PRO A 39 -12.90 -10.72 19.79
CA PRO A 39 -11.89 -11.39 18.98
C PRO A 39 -11.70 -10.74 17.60
N ALA A 40 -12.76 -10.27 16.97
CA ALA A 40 -12.65 -9.65 15.66
C ALA A 40 -12.08 -8.23 15.71
N LEU A 41 -12.33 -7.47 16.78
CA LEU A 41 -11.66 -6.19 17.03
C LEU A 41 -10.14 -6.40 17.17
N ARG A 42 -9.71 -7.40 17.96
CA ARG A 42 -8.28 -7.75 18.07
C ARG A 42 -7.68 -8.15 16.74
N LEU A 43 -8.39 -8.94 15.96
CA LEU A 43 -7.93 -9.36 14.63
C LEU A 43 -7.77 -8.15 13.70
N GLN A 44 -8.74 -7.24 13.72
CA GLN A 44 -8.70 -6.01 12.94
C GLN A 44 -7.52 -5.10 13.34
N GLU A 45 -7.19 -5.03 14.64
CA GLU A 45 -5.99 -4.34 15.13
C GLU A 45 -4.71 -4.94 14.55
N GLN A 46 -4.58 -6.27 14.58
CA GLN A 46 -3.42 -6.97 14.03
C GLN A 46 -3.29 -6.73 12.52
N PHE A 47 -4.41 -6.78 11.77
CA PHE A 47 -4.39 -6.51 10.33
C PHE A 47 -4.04 -5.07 9.99
N ALA A 48 -4.54 -4.08 10.73
CA ALA A 48 -4.21 -2.67 10.50
C ALA A 48 -2.70 -2.42 10.72
N CYS A 49 -2.12 -2.99 11.78
CA CYS A 49 -0.68 -2.94 12.04
C CYS A 49 0.13 -3.66 10.95
N PHE A 50 -0.28 -4.86 10.58
CA PHE A 50 0.36 -5.64 9.50
C PHE A 50 0.36 -4.86 8.18
N ALA A 51 -0.79 -4.35 7.75
CA ALA A 51 -0.92 -3.63 6.48
C ALA A 51 -0.02 -2.38 6.43
N ALA A 52 0.05 -1.61 7.53
CA ALA A 52 0.92 -0.44 7.59
C ALA A 52 2.41 -0.82 7.48
N ASN A 53 2.84 -1.89 8.16
CA ASN A 53 4.23 -2.36 8.09
C ASN A 53 4.55 -2.99 6.74
N PHE A 54 3.60 -3.71 6.14
CA PHE A 54 3.74 -4.26 4.80
C PHE A 54 3.95 -3.17 3.75
N VAL A 55 3.18 -2.07 3.81
CA VAL A 55 3.38 -0.92 2.91
C VAL A 55 4.77 -0.30 3.07
N ARG A 56 5.26 -0.16 4.30
CA ARG A 56 6.63 0.34 4.54
C ARG A 56 7.69 -0.59 3.97
N PHE A 57 7.55 -1.89 4.20
CA PHE A 57 8.46 -2.89 3.64
C PHE A 57 8.45 -2.86 2.11
N ALA A 58 7.27 -2.84 1.49
CA ALA A 58 7.13 -2.79 0.05
C ALA A 58 7.73 -1.50 -0.55
N ALA A 59 7.50 -0.34 0.10
CA ALA A 59 8.09 0.93 -0.32
C ALA A 59 9.62 0.93 -0.21
N HIS A 60 10.16 0.38 0.87
CA HIS A 60 11.60 0.23 1.05
C HIS A 60 12.19 -0.70 0.00
N TRP A 61 11.59 -1.87 -0.20
CA TRP A 61 12.01 -2.85 -1.21
C TRP A 61 12.01 -2.26 -2.62
N LEU A 62 10.95 -1.50 -2.98
CA LEU A 62 10.87 -0.82 -4.27
C LEU A 62 12.00 0.21 -4.45
N ALA A 63 12.32 0.96 -3.40
CA ALA A 63 13.38 1.96 -3.43
C ALA A 63 14.79 1.36 -3.49
N THR A 64 14.99 0.15 -2.95
CA THR A 64 16.30 -0.52 -2.94
C THR A 64 16.58 -1.32 -4.20
N GLU A 65 15.57 -2.00 -4.74
CA GLU A 65 15.76 -2.93 -5.85
C GLU A 65 15.59 -2.27 -7.24
N GLN A 66 14.98 -1.09 -7.33
CA GLN A 66 14.54 -0.52 -8.62
C GLN A 66 14.87 0.97 -8.80
N THR A 67 15.81 1.24 -9.71
CA THR A 67 16.22 2.59 -10.13
C THR A 67 15.36 3.11 -11.30
N PRO A 68 14.85 4.36 -11.29
CA PRO A 68 14.62 5.26 -10.16
C PRO A 68 13.11 5.44 -9.95
N THR A 69 12.46 4.56 -9.20
CA THR A 69 11.15 4.90 -8.67
C THR A 69 11.33 5.76 -7.44
N VAL A 70 11.39 7.08 -7.66
CA VAL A 70 11.36 8.05 -6.58
C VAL A 70 9.96 8.04 -5.98
N LEU A 71 9.80 7.29 -4.90
CA LEU A 71 8.56 7.33 -4.14
C LEU A 71 8.36 8.75 -3.58
N PRO A 72 7.16 9.32 -3.69
CA PRO A 72 6.92 10.73 -3.36
C PRO A 72 7.03 11.03 -1.85
N THR A 73 7.16 10.00 -1.01
CA THR A 73 7.16 10.11 0.45
C THR A 73 7.48 8.78 1.14
N HIS A 74 7.87 8.84 2.41
CA HIS A 74 7.91 7.69 3.32
C HIS A 74 6.62 7.51 4.14
N SER A 75 5.65 8.44 3.98
CA SER A 75 4.37 8.39 4.68
C SER A 75 3.50 7.24 4.16
N VAL A 76 3.10 6.32 5.05
CA VAL A 76 2.20 5.20 4.71
C VAL A 76 0.88 5.72 4.13
N LYS A 77 0.34 6.79 4.70
CA LYS A 77 -0.91 7.41 4.22
C LYS A 77 -0.81 7.81 2.76
N ARG A 78 0.26 8.52 2.43
CA ARG A 78 0.43 9.09 1.10
C ARG A 78 0.82 8.01 0.09
N LEU A 79 1.62 7.02 0.49
CA LEU A 79 1.90 5.83 -0.34
C LEU A 79 0.62 5.07 -0.70
N VAL A 80 -0.24 4.80 0.28
CA VAL A 80 -1.54 4.15 0.07
C VAL A 80 -2.43 5.00 -0.84
N GLN A 81 -2.51 6.32 -0.60
CA GLN A 81 -3.31 7.23 -1.41
C GLN A 81 -2.82 7.28 -2.87
N VAL A 82 -1.51 7.37 -3.09
CA VAL A 82 -0.93 7.38 -4.44
C VAL A 82 -1.20 6.05 -5.13
N GLY A 83 -1.00 4.92 -4.45
CA GLY A 83 -1.31 3.60 -5.00
C GLY A 83 -2.79 3.44 -5.37
N ALA A 84 -3.69 3.82 -4.47
CA ALA A 84 -5.14 3.72 -4.69
C ALA A 84 -5.67 4.64 -5.79
N HIS A 85 -5.05 5.80 -6.01
CA HIS A 85 -5.44 6.75 -7.06
C HIS A 85 -4.60 6.64 -8.34
N THR A 86 -3.66 5.71 -8.39
CA THR A 86 -2.91 5.44 -9.62
C THR A 86 -3.80 4.70 -10.59
N SER A 87 -3.98 5.25 -11.79
CA SER A 87 -4.68 4.58 -12.87
C SER A 87 -3.86 3.43 -13.44
N ALA A 88 -4.55 2.39 -13.90
CA ALA A 88 -3.94 1.22 -14.49
C ALA A 88 -4.78 0.68 -15.64
N TRP A 89 -4.12 0.15 -16.66
CA TRP A 89 -4.74 -0.67 -17.69
C TRP A 89 -4.83 -2.10 -17.20
N VAL A 90 -6.00 -2.72 -17.35
CA VAL A 90 -6.21 -4.13 -17.05
C VAL A 90 -6.41 -4.86 -18.36
N CYS A 91 -5.48 -5.75 -18.68
CA CYS A 91 -5.45 -6.51 -19.92
C CYS A 91 -5.47 -8.00 -19.59
N ARG A 92 -6.20 -8.79 -20.38
CA ARG A 92 -6.09 -10.25 -20.33
C ARG A 92 -4.95 -10.67 -21.25
N GLN A 93 -4.04 -11.51 -20.77
CA GLN A 93 -2.96 -12.08 -21.58
C GLN A 93 -2.92 -13.59 -21.37
N GLY A 94 -3.40 -14.34 -22.38
CA GLY A 94 -3.56 -15.79 -22.30
C GLY A 94 -4.39 -16.21 -21.09
N ASP A 95 -3.81 -17.07 -20.24
CA ASP A 95 -4.43 -17.61 -19.03
C ASP A 95 -4.31 -16.69 -17.80
N GLY A 96 -3.94 -15.42 -17.96
CA GLY A 96 -3.72 -14.51 -16.84
C GLY A 96 -4.23 -13.10 -17.06
N TRP A 97 -4.23 -12.33 -15.98
CA TRP A 97 -4.51 -10.90 -15.99
C TRP A 97 -3.23 -10.12 -15.77
N LEU A 98 -3.06 -9.06 -16.55
CA LEU A 98 -2.01 -8.07 -16.38
C LEU A 98 -2.63 -6.74 -15.97
N LEU A 99 -2.03 -6.11 -14.97
CA LEU A 99 -2.34 -4.75 -14.58
C LEU A 99 -1.10 -3.89 -14.82
N ARG A 100 -1.17 -3.01 -15.81
CA ARG A 100 -0.10 -2.11 -16.22
C ARG A 100 -0.40 -0.72 -15.71
N LEU A 101 0.48 -0.17 -14.89
CA LEU A 101 0.29 1.17 -14.34
C LEU A 101 0.54 2.23 -15.42
N THR A 102 -0.27 3.29 -15.43
CA THR A 102 -0.24 4.30 -16.51
C THR A 102 1.02 5.16 -16.45
N GLU A 103 1.36 5.79 -17.58
CA GLU A 103 2.53 6.66 -17.72
C GLU A 103 2.48 7.91 -16.83
N GLN A 104 1.29 8.30 -16.39
CA GLN A 104 1.06 9.45 -15.49
C GLN A 104 1.23 9.08 -14.00
N SER A 105 1.73 7.88 -13.70
CA SER A 105 1.93 7.40 -12.35
C SER A 105 3.40 7.35 -11.95
N VAL A 106 3.66 7.44 -10.64
CA VAL A 106 5.00 7.19 -10.07
C VAL A 106 5.47 5.75 -10.27
N TYR A 107 4.57 4.88 -10.72
CA TYR A 107 4.79 3.47 -10.93
C TYR A 107 4.78 3.09 -12.43
N VAL A 108 5.01 4.06 -13.32
CA VAL A 108 5.12 3.81 -14.75
C VAL A 108 6.14 2.70 -15.04
N GLY A 109 5.78 1.82 -15.97
CA GLY A 109 6.62 0.67 -16.35
C GLY A 109 6.41 -0.58 -15.49
N TYR A 110 5.77 -0.48 -14.32
CA TYR A 110 5.43 -1.65 -13.53
C TYR A 110 4.19 -2.38 -14.06
N ILE A 111 4.29 -3.70 -14.05
CA ILE A 111 3.24 -4.63 -14.46
C ILE A 111 3.05 -5.64 -13.33
N LEU A 112 1.82 -5.76 -12.85
CA LEU A 112 1.40 -6.80 -11.92
C LEU A 112 0.72 -7.91 -12.71
N ARG A 113 1.25 -9.13 -12.60
CA ARG A 113 0.65 -10.32 -13.21
C ARG A 113 -0.12 -11.11 -12.16
N PHE A 114 -1.39 -11.31 -12.43
CA PHE A 114 -2.26 -12.20 -11.67
C PHE A 114 -2.45 -13.49 -12.48
N GLY A 115 -2.47 -14.64 -11.80
CA GLY A 115 -2.83 -15.91 -12.44
C GLY A 115 -4.29 -15.92 -12.91
N ASN A 116 -4.79 -17.08 -13.35
CA ASN A 116 -6.16 -17.23 -13.85
C ASN A 116 -7.27 -17.12 -12.77
N ARG A 117 -6.97 -16.54 -11.60
CA ARG A 117 -7.94 -16.40 -10.52
C ARG A 117 -8.79 -15.15 -10.76
N PRO A 118 -10.09 -15.20 -10.44
CA PRO A 118 -10.93 -14.01 -10.51
C PRO A 118 -10.36 -12.94 -9.57
N VAL A 119 -10.16 -11.74 -10.11
CA VAL A 119 -9.75 -10.55 -9.35
C VAL A 119 -10.92 -9.58 -9.34
N GLN A 120 -11.40 -9.24 -8.15
CA GLN A 120 -12.41 -8.21 -7.99
C GLN A 120 -11.71 -6.85 -7.85
N LEU A 121 -11.85 -6.00 -8.86
CA LEU A 121 -11.46 -4.61 -8.76
C LEU A 121 -12.51 -3.85 -7.93
N PRO A 122 -12.13 -2.83 -7.15
CA PRO A 122 -13.11 -1.96 -6.51
C PRO A 122 -14.01 -1.39 -7.60
N LEU A 123 -15.31 -1.70 -7.50
CA LEU A 123 -16.33 -1.18 -8.40
C LEU A 123 -16.32 0.35 -8.25
N LEU A 124 -15.77 1.05 -9.24
CA LEU A 124 -16.03 2.48 -9.39
C LEU A 124 -17.55 2.66 -9.56
N PRO A 125 -18.14 3.74 -9.03
CA PRO A 125 -19.55 4.04 -9.25
C PRO A 125 -19.86 4.00 -10.76
N PRO A 126 -21.08 3.61 -11.16
CA PRO A 126 -21.41 3.24 -12.53
C PRO A 126 -21.45 4.47 -13.46
N GLN A 127 -20.29 5.02 -13.78
CA GLN A 127 -20.07 5.99 -14.84
C GLN A 127 -18.65 5.85 -15.39
N LYS A 128 -18.47 4.86 -16.28
CA LYS A 128 -17.69 4.93 -17.53
C LYS A 128 -17.48 3.50 -18.05
N ASN A 129 -17.82 3.30 -19.31
CA ASN A 129 -17.68 2.04 -20.03
C ASN A 129 -16.25 1.49 -19.89
N PHE A 130 -16.10 0.32 -19.27
CA PHE A 130 -14.87 -0.45 -19.36
C PHE A 130 -14.88 -1.18 -20.71
N TYR A 131 -14.08 -0.69 -21.66
CA TYR A 131 -13.79 -1.43 -22.88
C TYR A 131 -12.74 -2.48 -22.55
N PHE A 132 -13.15 -3.74 -22.45
CA PHE A 132 -12.22 -4.86 -22.50
C PHE A 132 -11.77 -5.02 -23.94
N CYS A 133 -10.65 -4.41 -24.30
CA CYS A 133 -10.04 -4.65 -25.61
C CYS A 133 -9.41 -6.06 -25.59
N HIS A 134 -10.00 -6.97 -26.36
CA HIS A 134 -9.32 -8.18 -26.79
C HIS A 134 -8.33 -7.79 -27.90
N PHE A 135 -7.05 -8.11 -27.71
CA PHE A 135 -6.05 -8.23 -28.78
C PHE A 135 -5.59 -9.68 -28.84
#